data_AF-A0A3S9C9K3-F1
#
_entry.id   AF-A0A3S9C9K3-F1
#
_cell.length_a   1.000
_cell.length_b   1.000
_cell.length_c   1.000
_cell.angle_alpha   90.00
_cell.angle_beta   90.00
_cell.angle_gamma   90.00
#
_symmetry.space_group_name_H-M   'P 1'
#
loop_
_entity.id
_entity.type
_entity.pdbx_description
1 polymer ?
#
loop_
_entity_poly.entity_id
_entity_poly.type
_entity_poly.pdbx_seq_one_letter_code
_entity_poly.pdbx_strand_id
1 'polypeptide(L)'
;MSFILTTSASRTASCTNRADRSTPPSLIATIREDIACVKARDPAARGTLEIVLTYPGVHAIVWHRLANRLWRQGFRFPARFLSWAARLVTNVDIHPGATVGWRFFIDHGAGVVIGETAEVGDDVTLYHGVTLGGTSWAPGKRHPTLESGVLVGAGAKILGAITVGAGCRVGANAVVIKDVPPGMTVVGIPGRIVRPAAERRRVVHGRIDLDHHLMPDPVGDAVASLVDRISFLELRISRLQRQLAGSRLETTVSDQGERNEQLFR
;
A
#
# COMPACT_ATOMS: atom_id res chain seq x y z
N MET A 1 16.79 41.58 -37.90
CA MET A 1 15.59 41.08 -37.21
C MET A 1 16.04 40.00 -36.23
N SER A 2 16.21 40.37 -34.95
CA SER A 2 16.67 39.46 -33.90
C SER A 2 15.45 39.07 -33.06
N PHE A 3 15.07 37.79 -33.09
CA PHE A 3 13.99 37.24 -32.28
C PHE A 3 14.55 36.89 -30.89
N ILE A 4 13.97 37.52 -29.86
CA ILE A 4 14.25 37.27 -28.44
C ILE A 4 13.40 36.08 -28.02
N LEU A 5 14.04 34.95 -27.70
CA LEU A 5 13.43 33.81 -27.01
C LEU A 5 13.63 33.99 -25.51
N THR A 6 12.58 34.42 -24.82
CA THR A 6 12.53 34.48 -23.36
C THR A 6 12.23 33.09 -22.82
N THR A 7 13.24 32.39 -22.30
CA THR A 7 13.06 31.14 -21.55
C THR A 7 12.50 31.43 -20.15
N SER A 8 11.25 31.05 -19.92
CA SER A 8 10.62 31.04 -18.60
C SER A 8 11.23 29.92 -17.75
N ALA A 9 11.98 30.28 -16.72
CA ALA A 9 12.53 29.36 -15.74
C ALA A 9 11.39 28.79 -14.86
N SER A 10 11.06 27.51 -15.03
CA SER A 10 10.16 26.79 -14.15
C SER A 10 10.82 26.64 -12.77
N ARG A 11 10.30 27.33 -11.75
CA ARG A 11 10.71 27.13 -10.36
C ARG A 11 10.18 25.78 -9.88
N THR A 12 11.00 24.74 -9.94
CA THR A 12 10.79 23.51 -9.18
C THR A 12 10.98 23.84 -7.69
N ALA A 13 9.88 23.83 -6.93
CA ALA A 13 9.96 23.89 -5.47
C ALA A 13 10.65 22.60 -4.98
N SER A 14 11.94 22.71 -4.65
CA SER A 14 12.68 21.60 -4.05
C SER A 14 12.08 21.32 -2.67
N CYS A 15 11.55 20.11 -2.45
CA CYS A 15 11.26 19.61 -1.12
C CYS A 15 12.55 19.62 -0.30
N THR A 16 12.67 20.56 0.63
CA THR A 16 13.81 20.62 1.55
C THR A 16 13.80 19.37 2.44
N ASN A 17 14.91 18.64 2.40
CA ASN A 17 15.20 17.45 3.20
C ASN A 17 15.46 17.87 4.67
N ARG A 18 14.86 17.17 5.63
CA ARG A 18 14.67 17.59 7.03
C ARG A 18 15.79 17.11 7.97
N ALA A 19 17.04 17.04 7.51
CA ALA A 19 18.13 16.59 8.38
C ALA A 19 18.49 17.59 9.50
N ASP A 20 17.94 18.81 9.50
CA ASP A 20 18.38 19.88 10.40
C ASP A 20 17.23 20.80 10.86
N ARG A 21 16.51 20.43 11.93
CA ARG A 21 15.75 21.39 12.77
C ARG A 21 15.73 20.92 14.24
N SER A 22 16.44 21.65 15.10
CA SER A 22 16.53 21.45 16.55
C SER A 22 15.26 21.82 17.34
N THR A 23 14.27 22.47 16.70
CA THR A 23 13.05 22.96 17.34
C THR A 23 11.81 22.38 16.65
N PRO A 24 10.84 21.80 17.38
CA PRO A 24 9.58 21.39 16.79
C PRO A 24 8.86 22.63 16.23
N PRO A 25 8.34 22.58 15.00
CA PRO A 25 7.68 23.70 14.35
C PRO A 25 6.42 24.06 15.12
N SER A 26 6.00 25.31 14.97
CA SER A 26 4.69 25.73 15.43
C SER A 26 3.59 24.97 14.67
N LEU A 27 2.43 24.80 15.31
CA LEU A 27 1.26 24.17 14.71
C LEU A 27 0.87 24.82 13.36
N ILE A 28 1.03 26.15 13.27
CA ILE A 28 0.78 26.92 12.05
C ILE A 28 1.77 26.53 10.94
N ALA A 29 3.06 26.40 11.27
CA ALA A 29 4.06 25.98 10.30
C ALA A 29 3.79 24.56 9.79
N THR A 30 3.37 23.64 10.66
CA THR A 30 2.99 22.29 10.24
C THR A 30 1.78 22.29 9.30
N ILE A 31 0.72 23.04 9.62
CA ILE A 31 -0.47 23.16 8.77
C ILE A 31 -0.11 23.75 7.40
N ARG A 32 0.78 24.76 7.37
CA ARG A 32 1.24 25.36 6.12
C ARG A 32 1.98 24.36 5.25
N GLU A 33 2.83 23.52 5.84
CA GLU A 33 3.52 22.43 5.13
C GLU A 33 2.55 21.35 4.64
N ASP A 34 1.53 20.99 5.42
CA ASP A 34 0.50 20.04 4.99
C ASP A 34 -0.26 20.56 3.75
N ILE A 35 -0.64 21.85 3.74
CA ILE A 35 -1.30 22.48 2.57
C ILE A 35 -0.35 22.54 1.37
N ALA A 36 0.93 22.88 1.60
CA ALA A 36 1.93 22.92 0.54
C ALA A 36 2.16 21.53 -0.08
N CYS A 37 2.12 20.48 0.74
CA CYS A 37 2.21 19.08 0.31
C CYS A 37 1.07 18.72 -0.65
N VAL A 38 -0.17 19.05 -0.31
CA VAL A 38 -1.34 18.79 -1.17
C VAL A 38 -1.16 19.45 -2.54
N LYS A 39 -0.76 20.73 -2.55
CA LYS A 39 -0.53 21.47 -3.81
C LYS A 39 0.54 20.85 -4.70
N ALA A 40 1.56 20.23 -4.11
CA ALA A 40 2.65 19.60 -4.85
C ALA A 40 2.28 18.21 -5.38
N ARG A 41 1.42 17.47 -4.67
CA ARG A 41 1.12 16.06 -4.94
C ARG A 41 -0.16 15.84 -5.74
N ASP A 42 -1.14 16.73 -5.63
CA ASP A 42 -2.41 16.60 -6.32
C ASP A 42 -2.48 17.49 -7.58
N PRO A 43 -2.57 16.90 -8.79
CA PRO A 43 -2.76 17.64 -10.04
C PRO A 43 -4.07 18.44 -10.11
N ALA A 44 -5.10 18.06 -9.35
CA ALA A 44 -6.39 18.74 -9.32
C ALA A 44 -6.36 20.04 -8.49
N ALA A 45 -5.33 20.24 -7.68
CA ALA A 45 -5.20 21.37 -6.77
C ALA A 45 -4.77 22.66 -7.51
N ARG A 46 -5.75 23.39 -8.09
CA ARG A 46 -5.48 24.58 -8.92
C ARG A 46 -5.07 25.82 -8.12
N GLY A 47 -5.46 25.92 -6.84
CA GLY A 47 -5.13 27.09 -6.00
C GLY A 47 -5.16 26.80 -4.50
N THR A 48 -4.38 27.54 -3.72
CA THR A 48 -4.29 27.34 -2.26
C THR A 48 -5.61 27.65 -1.53
N LEU A 49 -6.36 28.65 -1.99
CA LEU A 49 -7.66 28.99 -1.39
C LEU A 49 -8.69 27.87 -1.63
N GLU A 50 -8.70 27.30 -2.83
CA GLU A 50 -9.53 26.14 -3.16
C GLU A 50 -9.19 24.96 -2.25
N ILE A 51 -7.89 24.60 -2.13
CA ILE A 51 -7.45 23.52 -1.24
C ILE A 51 -7.95 23.73 0.19
N VAL A 52 -7.75 24.92 0.74
CA VAL A 52 -8.15 25.21 2.12
C VAL A 52 -9.66 25.19 2.30
N LEU A 53 -10.47 25.45 1.27
CA LEU A 53 -11.93 25.50 1.39
C LEU A 53 -12.62 24.18 1.02
N THR A 54 -12.05 23.39 0.10
CA THR A 54 -12.76 22.25 -0.51
C THR A 54 -12.12 20.90 -0.22
N TYR A 55 -10.92 20.83 0.40
CA TYR A 55 -10.25 19.55 0.64
C TYR A 55 -10.55 19.00 2.05
N PRO A 56 -11.44 18.00 2.18
CA PRO A 56 -11.80 17.44 3.48
C PRO A 56 -10.61 16.77 4.19
N GLY A 57 -9.64 16.24 3.43
CA GLY A 57 -8.41 15.68 4.00
C GLY A 57 -7.57 16.73 4.75
N VAL A 58 -7.45 17.94 4.19
CA VAL A 58 -6.75 19.05 4.86
C VAL A 58 -7.50 19.48 6.12
N HIS A 59 -8.82 19.62 6.04
CA HIS A 59 -9.65 19.95 7.20
C HIS A 59 -9.50 18.93 8.33
N ALA A 60 -9.54 17.63 7.99
CA ALA A 60 -9.40 16.55 8.96
C ALA A 60 -8.05 16.61 9.67
N ILE A 61 -6.96 16.86 8.95
CA ILE A 61 -5.61 16.99 9.54
C ILE A 61 -5.53 18.19 10.47
N VAL A 62 -6.05 19.35 10.06
CA VAL A 62 -6.05 20.58 10.89
C VAL A 62 -6.79 20.33 12.20
N TRP A 63 -7.99 19.76 12.12
CA TRP A 63 -8.81 19.45 13.30
C TRP A 63 -8.15 18.39 14.18
N HIS A 64 -7.57 17.35 13.58
CA HIS A 64 -6.81 16.34 14.31
C HIS A 64 -5.62 16.94 15.06
N ARG A 65 -4.83 17.84 14.45
CA ARG A 65 -3.68 18.46 15.12
C ARG A 65 -4.11 19.27 16.34
N LEU A 66 -5.24 19.97 16.26
CA LEU A 66 -5.83 20.67 17.41
C LEU A 66 -6.33 19.68 18.48
N ALA A 67 -7.07 18.64 18.08
CA ALA A 67 -7.58 17.61 18.97
C ALA A 67 -6.44 16.84 19.67
N ASN A 68 -5.37 16.52 18.96
CA ASN A 68 -4.17 15.85 19.48
C ASN A 68 -3.46 16.72 20.52
N ARG A 69 -3.36 18.04 20.29
CA ARG A 69 -2.81 18.96 21.28
C ARG A 69 -3.63 18.99 22.57
N LEU A 70 -4.97 19.09 22.45
CA LEU A 70 -5.88 19.02 23.60
C LEU A 70 -5.76 17.69 24.34
N TRP A 71 -5.67 16.58 23.61
CA TRP A 71 -5.51 15.23 24.15
C TRP A 71 -4.22 15.09 24.95
N ARG A 72 -3.10 15.58 24.42
CA ARG A 72 -1.79 15.58 25.08
C ARG A 72 -1.75 16.48 26.32
N GLN A 73 -2.57 17.52 26.38
CA GLN A 73 -2.72 18.40 27.54
C GLN A 73 -3.66 17.84 28.62
N GLY A 74 -4.25 16.65 28.41
CA GLY A 74 -5.16 16.01 29.37
C GLY A 74 -6.64 16.33 29.15
N PHE A 75 -7.00 17.23 28.23
CA PHE A 75 -8.38 17.54 27.88
C PHE A 75 -9.00 16.47 26.98
N ARG A 76 -9.21 15.26 27.53
CA ARG A 76 -9.63 14.08 26.77
C ARG A 76 -11.03 14.21 26.16
N PHE A 77 -12.00 14.72 26.92
CA PHE A 77 -13.38 14.90 26.42
C PHE A 77 -13.45 15.94 25.28
N PRO A 78 -12.93 17.18 25.44
CA PRO A 78 -12.90 18.15 24.34
C PRO A 78 -12.20 17.64 23.08
N ALA A 79 -11.08 16.93 23.24
CA ALA A 79 -10.37 16.32 22.12
C ALA A 79 -11.22 15.28 21.38
N ARG A 80 -11.92 14.41 22.11
CA ARG A 80 -12.85 13.42 21.54
C ARG A 80 -14.03 14.05 20.83
N PHE A 81 -14.63 15.08 21.43
CA PHE A 81 -15.74 15.81 20.84
C PHE A 81 -15.30 16.51 19.54
N LEU A 82 -14.13 17.16 19.54
CA LEU A 82 -13.59 17.80 18.34
C LEU A 82 -13.32 16.78 17.22
N SER A 83 -12.80 15.60 17.56
CA SER A 83 -12.58 14.54 16.57
C SER A 83 -13.89 13.97 16.01
N TRP A 84 -14.93 13.84 16.84
CA TRP A 84 -16.27 13.46 16.40
C TRP A 84 -16.88 14.50 15.44
N ALA A 85 -16.76 15.80 15.77
CA ALA A 85 -17.23 16.87 14.91
C ALA A 85 -16.45 16.94 13.60
N ALA A 86 -15.12 16.73 13.63
CA ALA A 86 -14.30 16.62 12.42
C ALA A 86 -14.81 15.50 11.51
N ARG A 87 -15.09 14.32 12.09
CA ARG A 87 -15.62 13.17 11.35
C ARG A 87 -16.96 13.47 10.69
N LEU A 88 -17.86 14.19 11.39
CA LEU A 88 -19.17 14.54 10.86
C LEU A 88 -19.07 15.41 9.59
N VAL A 89 -18.10 16.32 9.55
CA VAL A 89 -17.92 17.26 8.43
C VAL A 89 -17.06 16.67 7.30
N THR A 90 -16.03 15.90 7.64
CA THR A 90 -15.00 15.46 6.68
C THR A 90 -15.13 14.00 6.25
N ASN A 91 -15.92 13.19 6.98
CA ASN A 91 -16.00 11.73 6.83
C ASN A 91 -14.64 11.01 7.03
N VAL A 92 -13.72 11.65 7.75
CA VAL A 92 -12.42 11.10 8.17
C VAL A 92 -12.44 10.92 9.69
N ASP A 93 -12.21 9.71 10.18
CA ASP A 93 -12.13 9.41 11.62
C ASP A 93 -10.67 9.26 12.04
N ILE A 94 -10.11 10.29 12.70
CA ILE A 94 -8.76 10.24 13.27
C ILE A 94 -8.88 10.37 14.78
N HIS A 95 -8.47 9.33 15.50
CA HIS A 95 -8.46 9.38 16.95
C HIS A 95 -7.49 10.47 17.46
N PRO A 96 -7.86 11.29 18.46
CA PRO A 96 -6.99 12.36 18.95
C PRO A 96 -5.65 11.87 19.51
N GLY A 97 -5.60 10.63 20.00
CA GLY A 97 -4.38 9.98 20.50
C GLY A 97 -3.39 9.54 19.41
N ALA A 98 -3.81 9.46 18.13
CA ALA A 98 -2.93 9.05 17.05
C ALA A 98 -1.76 10.04 16.90
N THR A 99 -0.61 9.53 16.48
CA THR A 99 0.56 10.36 16.19
C THR A 99 0.70 10.49 14.68
N VAL A 100 0.61 11.72 14.18
CA VAL A 100 0.68 12.04 12.75
C VAL A 100 1.85 12.96 12.47
N GLY A 101 2.76 12.49 11.61
CA GLY A 101 3.93 13.19 11.11
C GLY A 101 3.58 14.39 10.21
N TRP A 102 4.59 14.91 9.53
CA TRP A 102 4.49 16.10 8.70
C TRP A 102 4.17 15.76 7.25
N ARG A 103 3.53 16.70 6.55
CA ARG A 103 3.21 16.53 5.12
C ARG A 103 2.39 15.26 4.89
N PHE A 104 1.59 14.90 5.89
CA PHE A 104 0.66 13.79 5.81
C PHE A 104 -0.43 14.18 4.82
N PHE A 105 -0.70 13.31 3.85
CA PHE A 105 -1.66 13.59 2.80
C PHE A 105 -2.78 12.55 2.84
N ILE A 106 -4.02 13.04 2.93
CA ILE A 106 -5.21 12.22 2.80
C ILE A 106 -5.91 12.62 1.51
N ASP A 107 -5.85 11.76 0.52
CA ASP A 107 -6.50 11.95 -0.76
C ASP A 107 -7.91 11.36 -0.74
N HIS A 108 -8.91 12.14 -1.15
CA HIS A 108 -10.32 11.77 -1.14
C HIS A 108 -10.84 11.19 0.19
N GLY A 109 -10.38 11.70 1.35
CA GLY A 109 -10.43 11.05 2.67
C GLY A 109 -11.72 10.41 3.24
N ALA A 110 -12.85 10.38 2.53
CA ALA A 110 -14.05 9.65 2.90
C ALA A 110 -13.73 8.20 3.33
N GLY A 111 -14.19 7.84 4.53
CA GLY A 111 -14.05 6.50 5.09
C GLY A 111 -12.64 6.15 5.58
N VAL A 112 -11.74 7.12 5.67
CA VAL A 112 -10.44 6.91 6.33
C VAL A 112 -10.62 6.80 7.84
N VAL A 113 -10.04 5.77 8.44
CA VAL A 113 -10.12 5.49 9.88
C VAL A 113 -8.72 5.27 10.45
N ILE A 114 -8.32 6.06 11.44
CA ILE A 114 -7.01 6.01 12.10
C ILE A 114 -7.23 5.86 13.61
N GLY A 115 -6.84 4.72 14.16
CA GLY A 115 -7.06 4.41 15.55
C GLY A 115 -6.10 5.07 16.54
N GLU A 116 -6.42 4.93 17.84
CA GLU A 116 -5.79 5.68 18.94
C GLU A 116 -4.26 5.56 19.01
N THR A 117 -3.73 4.36 18.85
CA THR A 117 -2.30 4.09 19.02
C THR A 117 -1.56 4.00 17.68
N ALA A 118 -2.19 4.50 16.62
CA ALA A 118 -1.57 4.54 15.31
C ALA A 118 -0.45 5.59 15.28
N GLU A 119 0.65 5.24 14.64
CA GLU A 119 1.75 6.16 14.36
C GLU A 119 1.91 6.27 12.86
N VAL A 120 1.90 7.49 12.35
CA VAL A 120 2.05 7.81 10.95
C VAL A 120 3.25 8.72 10.81
N GLY A 121 4.24 8.27 10.04
CA GLY A 121 5.48 9.00 9.77
C GLY A 121 5.28 10.23 8.88
N ASP A 122 6.39 10.82 8.48
CA ASP A 122 6.38 11.98 7.58
C ASP A 122 6.10 11.55 6.14
N ASP A 123 5.52 12.44 5.33
CA ASP A 123 5.29 12.22 3.89
C ASP A 123 4.38 11.04 3.52
N VAL A 124 3.68 10.45 4.49
CA VAL A 124 2.74 9.35 4.25
C VAL A 124 1.53 9.86 3.46
N THR A 125 1.06 9.04 2.51
CA THR A 125 -0.16 9.31 1.76
C THR A 125 -1.17 8.18 1.95
N LEU A 126 -2.39 8.51 2.37
CA LEU A 126 -3.52 7.59 2.41
C LEU A 126 -4.59 8.01 1.40
N TYR A 127 -5.12 7.05 0.68
CA TYR A 127 -6.34 7.24 -0.11
C TYR A 127 -7.60 6.99 0.73
N HIS A 128 -8.75 7.30 0.14
CA HIS A 128 -10.07 7.05 0.70
C HIS A 128 -10.26 5.61 1.19
N GLY A 129 -11.11 5.40 2.19
CA GLY A 129 -11.47 4.08 2.71
C GLY A 129 -10.35 3.31 3.41
N VAL A 130 -9.18 3.92 3.64
CA VAL A 130 -8.06 3.27 4.35
C VAL A 130 -8.36 3.12 5.84
N THR A 131 -8.00 1.98 6.42
CA THR A 131 -8.15 1.74 7.87
C THR A 131 -6.84 1.35 8.51
N LEU A 132 -6.41 2.10 9.53
CA LEU A 132 -5.33 1.76 10.46
C LEU A 132 -5.98 1.27 11.77
N GLY A 133 -6.31 -0.01 11.79
CA GLY A 133 -7.21 -0.63 12.77
C GLY A 133 -6.50 -1.50 13.81
N GLY A 134 -7.17 -1.73 14.94
CA GLY A 134 -6.69 -2.64 15.97
C GLY A 134 -7.17 -4.08 15.79
N THR A 135 -6.43 -5.04 16.31
CA THR A 135 -6.81 -6.47 16.32
C THR A 135 -7.04 -7.04 17.73
N SER A 136 -6.84 -6.22 18.77
CA SER A 136 -6.92 -6.64 20.17
C SER A 136 -7.69 -5.62 21.01
N TRP A 137 -8.36 -6.11 22.05
CA TRP A 137 -9.03 -5.33 23.10
C TRP A 137 -8.09 -4.95 24.24
N ALA A 138 -6.87 -5.53 24.27
CA ALA A 138 -5.90 -5.27 25.31
C ALA A 138 -5.47 -3.79 25.31
N PRO A 139 -5.28 -3.18 26.49
CA PRO A 139 -4.74 -1.85 26.58
C PRO A 139 -3.31 -1.81 26.02
N GLY A 140 -2.94 -0.69 25.38
CA GLY A 140 -1.61 -0.49 24.81
C GLY A 140 -1.59 -0.35 23.29
N LYS A 141 -0.39 -0.56 22.70
CA LYS A 141 -0.14 -0.48 21.26
C LYS A 141 -0.89 -1.62 20.56
N ARG A 142 -1.81 -1.25 19.68
CA ARG A 142 -2.69 -2.19 18.97
C ARG A 142 -2.99 -1.79 17.53
N HIS A 143 -2.64 -0.56 17.14
CA HIS A 143 -2.80 -0.04 15.79
C HIS A 143 -1.43 0.04 15.10
N PRO A 144 -1.41 0.15 13.76
CA PRO A 144 -0.17 0.10 12.99
C PRO A 144 0.75 1.30 13.22
N THR A 145 2.03 1.09 12.91
CA THR A 145 3.02 2.14 12.65
C THR A 145 3.32 2.17 11.16
N LEU A 146 3.12 3.32 10.51
CA LEU A 146 3.56 3.58 9.15
C LEU A 146 4.80 4.48 9.23
N GLU A 147 5.92 4.02 8.69
CA GLU A 147 7.12 4.83 8.60
C GLU A 147 7.02 5.89 7.48
N SER A 148 8.05 6.73 7.34
CA SER A 148 8.00 7.86 6.41
C SER A 148 7.90 7.44 4.95
N GLY A 149 7.14 8.21 4.17
CA GLY A 149 6.98 8.03 2.72
C GLY A 149 6.14 6.82 2.31
N VAL A 150 5.45 6.16 3.25
CA VAL A 150 4.53 5.07 2.94
C VAL A 150 3.33 5.59 2.13
N LEU A 151 2.95 4.84 1.11
CA LEU A 151 1.75 5.08 0.32
C LEU A 151 0.75 3.95 0.54
N VAL A 152 -0.48 4.30 0.89
CA VAL A 152 -1.55 3.33 1.12
C VAL A 152 -2.70 3.58 0.15
N GLY A 153 -2.88 2.64 -0.78
CA GLY A 153 -3.91 2.67 -1.81
C GLY A 153 -5.33 2.62 -1.26
N ALA A 154 -6.29 3.00 -2.10
CA ALA A 154 -7.68 3.14 -1.72
C ALA A 154 -8.25 1.87 -1.09
N GLY A 155 -9.01 2.00 0.00
CA GLY A 155 -9.70 0.90 0.64
C GLY A 155 -8.81 -0.10 1.39
N ALA A 156 -7.49 0.08 1.45
CA ALA A 156 -6.61 -0.86 2.14
C ALA A 156 -6.86 -0.90 3.66
N LYS A 157 -6.64 -2.06 4.28
CA LYS A 157 -6.82 -2.30 5.71
C LYS A 157 -5.49 -2.76 6.30
N ILE A 158 -4.92 -1.99 7.22
CA ILE A 158 -3.69 -2.32 7.93
C ILE A 158 -4.08 -2.54 9.39
N LEU A 159 -3.94 -3.78 9.87
CA LEU A 159 -4.57 -4.21 11.10
C LEU A 159 -3.54 -4.77 12.09
N GLY A 160 -3.58 -4.26 13.32
CA GLY A 160 -2.76 -4.72 14.44
C GLY A 160 -1.54 -3.82 14.70
N ALA A 161 -0.80 -4.15 15.76
CA ALA A 161 0.46 -3.48 16.11
C ALA A 161 1.60 -3.95 15.20
N ILE A 162 1.47 -3.67 13.91
CA ILE A 162 2.46 -4.00 12.87
C ILE A 162 3.13 -2.74 12.35
N THR A 163 4.32 -2.90 11.80
CA THR A 163 5.12 -1.82 11.20
C THR A 163 5.17 -1.98 9.68
N VAL A 164 4.80 -0.92 8.97
CA VAL A 164 5.01 -0.79 7.53
C VAL A 164 6.20 0.12 7.31
N GLY A 165 7.31 -0.47 6.83
CA GLY A 165 8.60 0.20 6.70
C GLY A 165 8.60 1.37 5.70
N ALA A 166 9.63 2.20 5.77
CA ALA A 166 9.71 3.45 5.02
C ALA A 166 9.64 3.23 3.51
N GLY A 167 8.93 4.11 2.81
CA GLY A 167 8.77 4.07 1.35
C GLY A 167 7.99 2.87 0.81
N CYS A 168 7.32 2.09 1.67
CA CYS A 168 6.48 0.99 1.23
C CYS A 168 5.24 1.47 0.47
N ARG A 169 4.70 0.57 -0.37
CA ARG A 169 3.44 0.78 -1.08
C ARG A 169 2.46 -0.32 -0.74
N VAL A 170 1.27 0.05 -0.28
CA VAL A 170 0.17 -0.88 -0.04
C VAL A 170 -0.84 -0.70 -1.17
N GLY A 171 -1.13 -1.78 -1.88
CA GLY A 171 -2.09 -1.79 -2.98
C GLY A 171 -3.51 -1.50 -2.50
N ALA A 172 -4.35 -1.05 -3.45
CA ALA A 172 -5.77 -0.83 -3.17
C ALA A 172 -6.44 -2.11 -2.64
N ASN A 173 -7.31 -1.96 -1.64
CA ASN A 173 -8.03 -3.03 -0.95
C ASN A 173 -7.16 -4.15 -0.35
N ALA A 174 -5.84 -3.97 -0.27
CA ALA A 174 -4.98 -4.96 0.38
C ALA A 174 -5.25 -5.03 1.90
N VAL A 175 -5.13 -6.22 2.49
CA VAL A 175 -5.31 -6.43 3.93
C VAL A 175 -3.98 -6.84 4.57
N VAL A 176 -3.28 -5.88 5.18
CA VAL A 176 -1.95 -6.08 5.77
C VAL A 176 -2.08 -6.44 7.25
N ILE A 177 -1.59 -7.61 7.61
CA ILE A 177 -1.68 -8.19 8.97
C ILE A 177 -0.32 -8.63 9.53
N LYS A 178 0.77 -8.31 8.84
CA LYS A 178 2.16 -8.62 9.21
C LYS A 178 3.07 -7.45 8.90
N ASP A 179 4.20 -7.37 9.57
CA ASP A 179 5.22 -6.35 9.31
C ASP A 179 5.70 -6.39 7.85
N VAL A 180 6.00 -5.22 7.32
CA VAL A 180 6.43 -5.01 5.93
C VAL A 180 7.80 -4.34 5.96
N PRO A 181 8.86 -4.99 5.44
CA PRO A 181 10.19 -4.38 5.35
C PRO A 181 10.18 -3.12 4.47
N PRO A 182 11.08 -2.14 4.71
CA PRO A 182 11.15 -0.90 3.93
C PRO A 182 11.25 -1.11 2.42
N GLY A 183 10.64 -0.19 1.65
CA GLY A 183 10.69 -0.16 0.18
C GLY A 183 9.93 -1.28 -0.53
N MET A 184 9.14 -2.08 0.19
CA MET A 184 8.38 -3.19 -0.36
C MET A 184 7.00 -2.75 -0.88
N THR A 185 6.42 -3.56 -1.76
CA THR A 185 5.02 -3.40 -2.18
C THR A 185 4.19 -4.56 -1.62
N VAL A 186 2.98 -4.30 -1.12
CA VAL A 186 2.08 -5.31 -0.55
C VAL A 186 0.73 -5.26 -1.23
N VAL A 187 0.23 -6.41 -1.67
CA VAL A 187 -1.03 -6.53 -2.41
C VAL A 187 -1.85 -7.74 -1.97
N GLY A 188 -3.15 -7.69 -2.22
CA GLY A 188 -4.06 -8.83 -2.01
C GLY A 188 -4.58 -8.99 -0.59
N ILE A 189 -5.38 -10.04 -0.40
CA ILE A 189 -6.09 -10.37 0.84
C ILE A 189 -5.86 -11.87 1.13
N PRO A 190 -5.10 -12.24 2.19
CA PRO A 190 -4.25 -11.37 3.00
C PRO A 190 -3.09 -10.81 2.17
N GLY A 191 -2.57 -9.65 2.59
CA GLY A 191 -1.50 -8.91 1.92
C GLY A 191 -0.23 -9.74 1.82
N ARG A 192 0.31 -9.86 0.61
CA ARG A 192 1.58 -10.52 0.31
C ARG A 192 2.59 -9.49 -0.16
N ILE A 193 3.80 -9.59 0.38
CA ILE A 193 4.93 -8.79 -0.08
C ILE A 193 5.30 -9.25 -1.48
N VAL A 194 5.20 -8.34 -2.43
CA VAL A 194 5.70 -8.51 -3.80
C VAL A 194 7.01 -7.72 -3.91
N ARG A 195 7.99 -8.30 -4.59
CA ARG A 195 9.36 -7.75 -4.66
C ARG A 195 9.35 -6.28 -5.11
N PRO A 196 10.33 -5.48 -4.65
CA PRO A 196 10.38 -4.07 -4.96
C PRO A 196 10.40 -3.87 -6.47
N ALA A 197 9.64 -2.89 -6.94
CA ALA A 197 9.76 -2.35 -8.29
C ALA A 197 11.10 -1.60 -8.52
N ALA A 198 12.20 -2.01 -7.86
CA ALA A 198 13.54 -1.52 -8.16
C ALA A 198 13.93 -1.85 -9.62
N GLU A 199 13.25 -2.80 -10.27
CA GLU A 199 13.35 -3.07 -11.71
C GLU A 199 12.27 -2.37 -12.56
N ARG A 200 11.26 -1.69 -11.99
CA ARG A 200 10.19 -1.05 -12.77
C ARG A 200 9.77 0.30 -12.16
N ARG A 201 10.33 1.37 -12.73
CA ARG A 201 9.96 2.80 -12.55
C ARG A 201 10.25 3.42 -11.18
N ARG A 202 11.39 4.12 -11.13
CA ARG A 202 11.58 5.26 -10.24
C ARG A 202 10.47 6.29 -10.48
N VAL A 203 9.98 6.87 -9.39
CA VAL A 203 9.17 8.10 -9.30
C VAL A 203 9.40 9.01 -10.53
N VAL A 204 8.41 9.09 -11.42
CA VAL A 204 8.47 10.02 -12.54
C VAL A 204 8.07 11.39 -12.00
N HIS A 205 9.04 12.30 -11.85
CA HIS A 205 8.83 13.73 -11.58
C HIS A 205 8.20 14.07 -10.20
N GLY A 206 8.59 13.37 -9.13
CA GLY A 206 8.10 13.68 -7.77
C GLY A 206 6.61 13.38 -7.55
N ARG A 207 5.96 12.68 -8.49
CA ARG A 207 4.56 12.28 -8.43
C ARG A 207 4.41 10.89 -7.83
N ILE A 208 3.31 10.71 -7.10
CA ILE A 208 2.89 9.42 -6.57
C ILE A 208 2.49 8.50 -7.74
N ASP A 209 2.96 7.26 -7.71
CA ASP A 209 2.64 6.24 -8.71
C ASP A 209 1.25 5.63 -8.41
N LEU A 210 0.32 5.81 -9.34
CA LEU A 210 -1.09 5.41 -9.25
C LEU A 210 -1.41 4.15 -10.06
N ASP A 211 -0.40 3.50 -10.66
CA ASP A 211 -0.58 2.37 -11.57
C ASP A 211 -0.90 1.05 -10.81
N HIS A 212 -1.97 1.06 -10.01
CA HIS A 212 -2.42 -0.12 -9.24
C HIS A 212 -2.70 -1.35 -10.14
N HIS A 213 -3.14 -1.11 -11.38
CA HIS A 213 -3.40 -2.16 -12.37
C HIS A 213 -2.13 -2.89 -12.86
N LEU A 214 -0.94 -2.35 -12.62
CA LEU A 214 0.36 -2.94 -12.98
C LEU A 214 1.02 -3.69 -11.82
N MET A 215 0.33 -3.81 -10.67
CA MET A 215 0.86 -4.52 -9.53
C MET A 215 0.93 -6.04 -9.81
N PRO A 216 1.97 -6.73 -9.32
CA PRO A 216 2.09 -8.18 -9.47
C PRO A 216 0.87 -8.91 -8.87
N ASP A 217 0.38 -9.95 -9.55
CA ASP A 217 -0.69 -10.81 -9.05
C ASP A 217 -0.11 -12.16 -8.56
N PRO A 218 0.28 -12.26 -7.28
CA PRO A 218 0.88 -13.49 -6.75
C PRO A 218 -0.10 -14.68 -6.75
N VAL A 219 -1.41 -14.43 -6.82
CA VAL A 219 -2.42 -15.50 -6.91
C VAL A 219 -2.48 -16.01 -8.35
N GLY A 220 -2.58 -15.09 -9.33
CA GLY A 220 -2.49 -15.42 -10.74
C GLY A 220 -1.21 -16.19 -11.10
N ASP A 221 -0.06 -15.75 -10.60
CA ASP A 221 1.23 -16.43 -10.81
C ASP A 221 1.23 -17.86 -10.23
N ALA A 222 0.66 -18.04 -9.03
CA ALA A 222 0.55 -19.36 -8.41
C ALA A 222 -0.40 -20.28 -9.18
N VAL A 223 -1.53 -19.77 -9.66
CA VAL A 223 -2.48 -20.52 -10.50
C VAL A 223 -1.82 -20.93 -11.82
N ALA A 224 -1.09 -20.03 -12.48
CA ALA A 224 -0.36 -20.34 -13.71
C ALA A 224 0.67 -21.46 -13.47
N SER A 225 1.44 -21.39 -12.38
CA SER A 225 2.39 -22.45 -12.01
C SER A 225 1.72 -23.79 -11.72
N LEU A 226 0.52 -23.80 -11.14
CA LEU A 226 -0.25 -25.03 -10.93
C LEU A 226 -0.74 -25.61 -12.27
N VAL A 227 -1.21 -24.77 -13.19
CA VAL A 227 -1.63 -25.20 -14.53
C VAL A 227 -0.45 -25.83 -15.30
N ASP A 228 0.71 -25.17 -15.31
CA ASP A 228 1.92 -25.70 -15.93
C ASP A 228 2.32 -27.06 -15.33
N ARG A 229 2.17 -27.19 -14.00
CA ARG A 229 2.45 -28.45 -13.31
C ARG A 229 1.46 -29.55 -13.69
N ILE A 230 0.18 -29.24 -13.84
CA ILE A 230 -0.84 -30.19 -14.29
C ILE A 230 -0.50 -30.68 -15.71
N SER A 231 -0.22 -29.77 -16.65
CA SER A 231 0.16 -30.14 -18.01
C SER A 231 1.42 -31.01 -18.06
N PHE A 232 2.42 -30.71 -17.22
CA PHE A 232 3.61 -31.56 -17.09
C PHE A 232 3.28 -32.97 -16.57
N LEU A 233 2.40 -33.07 -15.57
CA LEU A 233 1.98 -34.36 -15.01
C LEU A 233 1.16 -35.18 -16.01
N GLU A 234 0.26 -34.56 -16.77
CA GLU A 234 -0.52 -35.19 -17.84
C GLU A 234 0.39 -35.80 -18.92
N LEU A 235 1.37 -35.02 -19.42
CA LEU A 235 2.36 -35.50 -20.39
C LEU A 235 3.16 -36.69 -19.85
N ARG A 236 3.52 -36.66 -18.57
CA ARG A 236 4.28 -37.74 -17.93
C ARG A 236 3.44 -39.02 -17.77
N ILE A 237 2.16 -38.88 -17.39
CA ILE A 237 1.21 -40.00 -17.34
C ILE A 237 1.03 -40.61 -18.72
N SER A 238 0.81 -39.80 -19.76
CA SER A 238 0.67 -40.30 -21.14
C SER A 238 1.91 -41.02 -21.65
N ARG A 239 3.11 -40.60 -21.22
CA ARG A 239 4.37 -41.28 -21.57
C ARG A 239 4.50 -42.63 -20.87
N LEU A 240 4.19 -42.69 -19.56
CA LEU A 240 4.23 -43.92 -18.78
C LEU A 240 3.21 -44.95 -19.29
N GLN A 241 1.98 -44.51 -19.61
CA GLN A 241 0.95 -45.38 -20.19
C GLN A 241 1.40 -45.99 -21.52
N ARG A 242 2.08 -45.22 -22.39
CA ARG A 242 2.65 -45.74 -23.64
C ARG A 242 3.76 -46.77 -23.41
N GLN A 243 4.64 -46.55 -22.43
CA GLN A 243 5.67 -47.52 -22.07
C GLN A 243 5.08 -48.82 -21.54
N LEU A 244 4.09 -48.73 -20.65
CA LEU A 244 3.35 -49.89 -20.12
C LEU A 244 2.61 -50.67 -21.22
N ALA A 245 2.00 -49.97 -22.18
CA ALA A 245 1.36 -50.61 -23.33
C ALA A 245 2.39 -51.34 -24.22
N GLY A 246 3.53 -50.70 -24.49
CA GLY A 246 4.63 -51.30 -25.26
C GLY A 246 5.23 -52.54 -24.59
N SER A 247 5.52 -52.47 -23.28
CA SER A 247 6.07 -53.60 -22.53
C SER A 247 5.09 -54.79 -22.47
N ARG A 248 3.78 -54.51 -22.36
CA ARG A 248 2.74 -55.56 -22.34
C ARG A 248 2.65 -56.26 -23.70
N LEU A 249 2.77 -55.53 -24.81
CA LEU A 249 2.83 -56.10 -26.16
C LEU A 249 4.06 -57.00 -26.37
N GLU A 250 5.25 -56.57 -25.91
CA GLU A 250 6.47 -57.40 -25.99
C GLU A 250 6.35 -58.71 -25.21
N THR A 251 5.74 -58.69 -24.01
CA THR A 251 5.52 -59.93 -23.23
C THR A 251 4.53 -60.87 -23.91
N THR A 252 3.53 -60.35 -24.64
CA THR A 252 2.55 -61.20 -25.31
C THR A 252 3.12 -61.85 -26.56
N VAL A 253 3.99 -61.14 -27.28
CA VAL A 253 4.66 -61.65 -28.50
C VAL A 253 5.72 -62.69 -28.13
N SER A 254 6.48 -62.51 -27.04
CA SER A 254 7.43 -63.55 -26.58
C SER A 254 6.72 -64.83 -26.14
N ASP A 255 5.60 -64.72 -25.40
CA ASP A 255 4.84 -65.87 -24.91
C ASP A 255 4.13 -66.65 -26.05
N GLN A 256 3.74 -65.96 -27.14
CA GLN A 256 3.25 -66.63 -28.36
C GLN A 256 4.37 -67.25 -29.20
N GLY A 257 5.56 -66.62 -29.26
CA GLY A 257 6.73 -67.15 -29.95
C GLY A 257 7.21 -68.47 -29.33
N GLU A 258 7.32 -68.53 -27.99
CA GLU A 258 7.71 -69.75 -27.27
C GLU A 258 6.66 -70.88 -27.41
N ARG A 259 5.36 -70.56 -27.40
CA ARG A 259 4.30 -71.55 -27.66
C ARG A 259 4.32 -72.11 -29.07
N ASN A 260 4.62 -71.29 -30.07
CA ASN A 260 4.72 -71.76 -31.45
C ASN A 260 5.96 -72.63 -31.67
N GLU A 261 7.11 -72.32 -31.05
CA GLU A 261 8.29 -73.21 -31.13
C GLU A 261 8.09 -74.57 -30.47
N GLN A 262 7.24 -74.67 -29.42
CA GLN A 262 6.89 -75.95 -28.79
C GLN A 262 5.91 -76.80 -29.63
N LEU A 263 5.16 -76.21 -30.56
CA LEU A 263 4.22 -76.92 -31.42
C LEU A 263 4.87 -77.53 -32.69
N PHE A 264 6.09 -77.13 -33.02
CA PHE A 264 6.84 -77.59 -34.20
C PHE A 264 8.03 -78.51 -33.88
N ARG A 265 8.13 -79.03 -32.65
CA ARG A 265 9.06 -80.10 -32.24
C ARG A 265 8.30 -81.38 -31.92
#